data_AF-A0A524EWS4-F1
#
_entry.id   AF-A0A524EWS4-F1
#
_cell.length_a   1.000
_cell.length_b   1.000
_cell.length_c   1.000
_cell.angle_alpha   90.00
_cell.angle_beta   90.00
_cell.angle_gamma   90.00
#
_symmetry.space_group_name_H-M   'P 1'
#
loop_
_entity.id
_entity.type
_entity.pdbx_description
1 polymer ?
#
loop_
_entity_poly.entity_id
_entity_poly.type
_entity_poly.pdbx_seq_one_letter_code
_entity_poly.pdbx_strand_id
1 'polypeptide(L)'
;MVFNKKILYASIVIVVVAAGFSILLYFGIFIPKENGQQPVFKGGTIAQDETWSGAIFVNEHIVVPTNVTLTILPGTQILCKANRDYKTTGPVGFTVNGGTIIAIGTPEKQIWFTVDEEYPINGDWGGIELYQTNTSVFKYVIVEYSVMGIAQFYSQVNISHSIVRWVNLEGIYMEHSNPLIEYNLLYQNGYHEISCEQYNYDVRVRNNIFAGGHVPFITLDSNITLEGNYFHNYNSTDAIAIHVGGLSNATIIGNKFDGFTYDTAFVKLVETAFIYNSSNDLGSGTVPVPILDFEDIKRQDLGYTPGDPEDQYMYVYPSEDETRRVLKRIGVGLGFGWTLAYANDFLWKMETGYLIQIDPILGNYTKYPVNASDVLGPRGLCYDGEFFWVQDQSQFTIVKMKFNGTNVVINDTFIIPESEKGGRSGLATDGIYLYIASMDGTLLYELYKNGTIRQNITIGAIDLVGAFTWNGTHFWSNQGNILIAWTREGVIVGKVYDVAAGNTGLTWDGTHIWGLYKTCEIWDDAKTFQIEILDDSFI
;
A
#
# COMPACT_ATOMS: atom_id res chain seq x y z
N MET A 1 -46.62 -18.01 38.87
CA MET A 1 -46.38 -19.47 38.99
C MET A 1 -45.39 -19.83 37.90
N VAL A 2 -44.07 -19.70 38.11
CA VAL A 2 -43.18 -20.53 38.96
C VAL A 2 -42.91 -21.91 38.31
N PHE A 3 -41.74 -21.97 37.66
CA PHE A 3 -40.78 -23.09 37.50
C PHE A 3 -41.20 -24.27 36.59
N ASN A 4 -40.31 -24.99 35.90
CA ASN A 4 -38.87 -25.13 36.09
C ASN A 4 -38.17 -25.71 34.84
N LYS A 5 -36.92 -25.29 34.63
CA LYS A 5 -35.89 -26.01 33.86
C LYS A 5 -35.74 -27.42 34.43
N LYS A 6 -35.56 -28.43 33.56
CA LYS A 6 -34.79 -29.63 33.90
C LYS A 6 -33.73 -29.86 32.83
N ILE A 7 -32.55 -29.36 33.16
CA ILE A 7 -31.26 -29.77 32.61
C ILE A 7 -31.09 -31.24 33.01
N LEU A 8 -30.94 -32.13 32.03
CA LEU A 8 -30.55 -33.51 32.29
C LEU A 8 -29.02 -33.56 32.32
N TYR A 9 -28.45 -33.60 33.52
CA TYR A 9 -27.07 -34.02 33.73
C TYR A 9 -27.00 -35.52 33.46
N ALA A 10 -26.27 -35.94 32.44
CA ALA A 10 -25.84 -37.33 32.31
C ALA A 10 -24.44 -37.45 32.92
N SER A 11 -24.37 -38.03 34.12
CA SER A 11 -23.12 -38.43 34.76
C SER A 11 -22.51 -39.61 34.01
N ILE A 12 -21.28 -39.46 33.51
CA ILE A 12 -20.51 -40.58 32.96
C ILE A 12 -19.77 -41.26 34.12
N VAL A 13 -20.19 -42.48 34.45
CA VAL A 13 -19.40 -43.42 35.26
C VAL A 13 -18.43 -44.11 34.33
N ILE A 14 -17.13 -43.86 34.53
CA ILE A 14 -16.06 -44.60 33.85
C ILE A 14 -15.76 -45.86 34.69
N VAL A 15 -16.03 -47.04 34.13
CA VAL A 15 -15.39 -48.29 34.57
C VAL A 15 -14.39 -48.67 33.48
N VAL A 16 -13.10 -48.50 33.77
CA VAL A 16 -12.00 -49.02 32.93
C VAL A 16 -11.77 -50.47 33.33
N VAL A 17 -11.91 -51.40 32.39
CA VAL A 17 -11.24 -52.71 32.45
C VAL A 17 -10.61 -52.99 31.10
N ALA A 18 -9.34 -53.38 31.17
CA ALA A 18 -8.36 -53.48 30.11
C ALA A 18 -8.58 -54.66 29.15
N ALA A 19 -8.37 -54.42 27.86
CA ALA A 19 -7.46 -55.18 26.98
C ALA A 19 -7.46 -54.49 25.60
N GLY A 20 -6.27 -54.26 25.05
CA GLY A 20 -6.02 -53.25 24.03
C GLY A 20 -6.74 -53.46 22.70
N PHE A 21 -7.48 -52.43 22.28
CA PHE A 21 -7.72 -52.00 20.90
C PHE A 21 -8.28 -50.57 20.98
N SER A 22 -7.53 -49.57 20.53
CA SER A 22 -7.99 -48.17 20.51
C SER A 22 -8.97 -47.99 19.36
N ILE A 23 -10.27 -48.04 19.64
CA ILE A 23 -11.33 -47.58 18.71
C ILE A 23 -11.65 -46.13 19.09
N LEU A 24 -11.20 -45.17 18.26
CA LEU A 24 -11.65 -43.78 18.32
C LEU A 24 -13.07 -43.71 17.72
N LEU A 25 -14.08 -43.74 18.59
CA LEU A 25 -15.47 -43.42 18.23
C LEU A 25 -15.63 -41.90 18.20
N TYR A 26 -15.63 -41.32 17.00
CA TYR A 26 -15.94 -39.90 16.77
C TYR A 26 -17.46 -39.71 16.85
N PHE A 27 -17.98 -39.27 18.00
CA PHE A 27 -19.36 -38.80 18.09
C PHE A 27 -19.39 -37.34 17.65
N GLY A 28 -19.71 -37.12 16.38
CA GLY A 28 -20.04 -35.79 15.87
C GLY A 28 -21.26 -35.25 16.62
N ILE A 29 -21.06 -34.22 17.44
CA ILE A 29 -22.14 -33.42 17.99
C ILE A 29 -22.73 -32.67 16.80
N PHE A 30 -23.88 -33.13 16.30
CA PHE A 30 -24.71 -32.36 15.38
C PHE A 30 -25.27 -31.17 16.14
N ILE A 31 -24.56 -30.03 16.05
CA ILE A 31 -25.15 -28.73 16.34
C ILE A 31 -26.21 -28.49 15.24
N PRO A 32 -27.47 -28.18 15.59
CA PRO A 32 -28.48 -27.90 14.58
C PRO A 32 -28.03 -26.70 13.74
N LYS A 33 -27.96 -26.89 12.42
CA LYS A 33 -27.76 -25.80 11.44
C LYS A 33 -28.82 -24.73 11.70
N GLU A 34 -28.39 -23.51 12.04
CA GLU A 34 -29.25 -22.34 11.90
C GLU A 34 -29.73 -22.23 10.44
N ASN A 35 -30.96 -21.73 10.28
CA ASN A 35 -31.78 -21.75 9.07
C ASN A 35 -31.00 -21.67 7.74
N GLY A 36 -31.20 -22.67 6.87
CA GLY A 36 -30.50 -22.85 5.60
C GLY A 36 -30.77 -21.81 4.51
N GLN A 37 -30.36 -20.55 4.72
CA GLN A 37 -30.08 -19.63 3.62
C GLN A 37 -28.83 -20.13 2.87
N GLN A 38 -28.94 -20.25 1.55
CA GLN A 38 -27.79 -20.52 0.69
C GLN A 38 -26.81 -19.33 0.79
N PRO A 39 -25.49 -19.57 0.77
CA PRO A 39 -24.50 -18.49 0.75
C PRO A 39 -24.74 -17.57 -0.46
N VAL A 40 -24.65 -16.26 -0.24
CA VAL A 40 -24.77 -15.26 -1.32
C VAL A 40 -23.37 -14.94 -1.82
N PHE A 41 -23.04 -15.40 -3.03
CA PHE A 41 -21.77 -15.08 -3.68
C PHE A 41 -21.90 -13.83 -4.56
N LYS A 42 -20.88 -12.97 -4.53
CA LYS A 42 -20.79 -11.73 -5.32
C LYS A 42 -19.42 -11.60 -5.96
N GLY A 43 -19.40 -11.05 -7.16
CA GLY A 43 -18.21 -10.89 -7.99
C GLY A 43 -18.51 -10.08 -9.25
N GLY A 44 -17.49 -9.41 -9.79
CA GLY A 44 -17.57 -8.66 -11.03
C GLY A 44 -18.24 -7.28 -10.91
N THR A 45 -18.62 -6.74 -12.06
CA THR A 45 -19.26 -5.42 -12.16
C THR A 45 -20.74 -5.49 -11.76
N ILE A 46 -21.14 -4.62 -10.82
CA ILE A 46 -22.54 -4.46 -10.43
C ILE A 46 -23.28 -3.71 -11.55
N ALA A 47 -24.24 -4.38 -12.18
CA ALA A 47 -24.88 -3.88 -13.40
C ALA A 47 -25.98 -2.83 -13.15
N GLN A 48 -26.57 -2.82 -11.96
CA GLN A 48 -27.65 -1.92 -11.56
C GLN A 48 -27.66 -1.78 -10.04
N ASP A 49 -28.45 -0.86 -9.49
CA ASP A 49 -28.54 -0.70 -8.05
C ASP A 49 -28.85 -2.02 -7.33
N GLU A 50 -28.09 -2.32 -6.29
CA GLU A 50 -28.21 -3.54 -5.50
C GLU A 50 -28.24 -3.22 -4.00
N THR A 51 -28.98 -4.03 -3.25
CA THR A 51 -29.01 -3.98 -1.78
C THR A 51 -28.53 -5.30 -1.22
N TRP A 52 -27.50 -5.27 -0.36
CA TRP A 52 -26.91 -6.43 0.28
C TRP A 52 -27.25 -6.49 1.77
N SER A 53 -27.46 -7.71 2.27
CA SER A 53 -27.75 -7.99 3.67
C SER A 53 -27.37 -9.41 4.06
N GLY A 54 -26.97 -9.64 5.32
CA GLY A 54 -26.57 -10.96 5.81
C GLY A 54 -25.10 -11.26 5.54
N ALA A 55 -24.76 -12.51 5.27
CA ALA A 55 -23.39 -12.89 4.88
C ALA A 55 -23.25 -12.89 3.35
N ILE A 56 -22.31 -12.10 2.85
CA ILE A 56 -21.98 -11.94 1.42
C ILE A 56 -20.56 -12.43 1.20
N PHE A 57 -20.38 -13.42 0.34
CA PHE A 57 -19.10 -14.02 0.01
C PHE A 57 -18.58 -13.39 -1.28
N VAL A 58 -17.48 -12.65 -1.21
CA VAL A 58 -16.87 -11.97 -2.36
C VAL A 58 -15.72 -12.82 -2.89
N ASN A 59 -15.95 -13.50 -4.02
CA ASN A 59 -14.99 -14.45 -4.60
C ASN A 59 -14.30 -13.93 -5.87
N GLU A 60 -14.80 -12.83 -6.42
CA GLU A 60 -14.18 -12.07 -7.51
C GLU A 60 -14.27 -10.57 -7.18
N HIS A 61 -13.39 -9.78 -7.78
CA HIS A 61 -13.32 -8.34 -7.53
C HIS A 61 -14.64 -7.63 -7.86
N ILE A 62 -15.07 -6.73 -6.98
CA ILE A 62 -16.32 -5.98 -7.14
C ILE A 62 -16.03 -4.64 -7.80
N VAL A 63 -16.76 -4.33 -8.87
CA VAL A 63 -16.73 -3.01 -9.50
C VAL A 63 -18.10 -2.35 -9.38
N VAL A 64 -18.15 -1.16 -8.77
CA VAL A 64 -19.34 -0.31 -8.72
C VAL A 64 -19.16 0.83 -9.73
N PRO A 65 -19.73 0.73 -10.93
CA PRO A 65 -19.49 1.71 -11.99
C PRO A 65 -20.31 2.98 -11.79
N THR A 66 -20.07 3.97 -12.65
CA THR A 66 -20.74 5.26 -12.62
C THR A 66 -22.27 5.11 -12.67
N ASN A 67 -22.97 5.88 -11.84
CA ASN A 67 -24.43 5.87 -11.70
C ASN A 67 -25.05 4.56 -11.16
N VAL A 68 -24.24 3.66 -10.59
CA VAL A 68 -24.74 2.48 -9.87
C VAL A 68 -24.51 2.65 -8.37
N THR A 69 -25.52 2.26 -7.58
CA THR A 69 -25.50 2.31 -6.12
C THR A 69 -25.53 0.91 -5.52
N LEU A 70 -24.49 0.58 -4.75
CA LEU A 70 -24.49 -0.56 -3.84
C LEU A 70 -24.88 -0.10 -2.44
N THR A 71 -26.03 -0.56 -1.94
CA THR A 71 -26.49 -0.31 -0.57
C THR A 71 -26.20 -1.53 0.30
N ILE A 72 -25.49 -1.34 1.42
CA ILE A 72 -25.17 -2.42 2.36
C ILE A 72 -25.90 -2.14 3.68
N LEU A 73 -26.79 -3.06 4.07
CA LEU A 73 -27.65 -2.88 5.24
C LEU A 73 -26.91 -3.15 6.57
N PRO A 74 -27.35 -2.59 7.71
CA PRO A 74 -26.75 -2.84 9.01
C PRO A 74 -26.59 -4.32 9.37
N GLY A 75 -25.44 -4.68 9.95
CA GLY A 75 -25.11 -6.05 10.38
C GLY A 75 -24.68 -6.99 9.25
N THR A 76 -24.49 -6.48 8.03
CA THR A 76 -23.99 -7.26 6.90
C THR A 76 -22.52 -7.64 7.11
N GLN A 77 -22.17 -8.88 6.78
CA GLN A 77 -20.80 -9.38 6.77
C GLN A 77 -20.38 -9.59 5.32
N ILE A 78 -19.37 -8.86 4.89
CA ILE A 78 -18.70 -9.00 3.60
C ILE A 78 -17.45 -9.85 3.86
N LEU A 79 -17.45 -11.06 3.30
CA LEU A 79 -16.46 -12.11 3.51
C LEU A 79 -15.67 -12.29 2.21
N CYS A 80 -14.54 -11.59 2.10
CA CYS A 80 -13.67 -11.62 0.92
C CYS A 80 -12.85 -12.90 0.88
N LYS A 81 -12.64 -13.44 -0.32
CA LYS A 81 -11.73 -14.58 -0.53
C LYS A 81 -10.29 -14.17 -0.23
N ALA A 82 -9.60 -14.95 0.60
CA ALA A 82 -8.18 -14.74 0.89
C ALA A 82 -7.28 -14.92 -0.34
N ASN A 83 -6.22 -14.11 -0.40
CA ASN A 83 -5.15 -14.22 -1.37
C ASN A 83 -3.78 -14.31 -0.67
N ARG A 84 -3.27 -15.54 -0.58
CA ARG A 84 -1.97 -15.85 0.05
C ARG A 84 -0.97 -16.49 -0.91
N ASP A 85 -1.35 -16.66 -2.18
CA ASP A 85 -0.50 -17.23 -3.20
C ASP A 85 -0.01 -16.11 -4.13
N TYR A 86 1.30 -15.85 -4.04
CA TYR A 86 1.99 -14.85 -4.85
C TYR A 86 1.95 -15.14 -6.35
N LYS A 87 1.42 -16.29 -6.80
CA LYS A 87 1.26 -16.64 -8.22
C LYS A 87 -0.09 -16.24 -8.80
N THR A 88 -1.04 -15.78 -7.99
CA THR A 88 -2.39 -15.43 -8.43
C THR A 88 -2.48 -13.98 -8.93
N THR A 89 -3.58 -13.60 -9.57
CA THR A 89 -3.78 -12.27 -10.20
C THR A 89 -4.06 -11.13 -9.20
N GLY A 90 -3.70 -11.30 -7.92
CA GLY A 90 -3.93 -10.32 -6.86
C GLY A 90 -5.21 -10.56 -6.05
N PRO A 91 -5.37 -9.83 -4.93
CA PRO A 91 -6.46 -10.03 -3.99
C PRO A 91 -7.79 -9.46 -4.53
N VAL A 92 -8.92 -10.05 -4.12
CA VAL A 92 -10.25 -9.49 -4.42
C VAL A 92 -10.53 -8.29 -3.52
N GLY A 93 -11.17 -7.25 -4.06
CA GLY A 93 -11.58 -6.09 -3.29
C GLY A 93 -12.75 -5.36 -3.93
N PHE A 94 -12.83 -4.06 -3.68
CA PHE A 94 -13.86 -3.19 -4.21
C PHE A 94 -13.22 -2.02 -4.95
N THR A 95 -13.66 -1.77 -6.17
CA THR A 95 -13.38 -0.54 -6.91
C THR A 95 -14.69 0.18 -7.21
N VAL A 96 -14.86 1.38 -6.67
CA VAL A 96 -15.98 2.27 -6.98
C VAL A 96 -15.48 3.31 -7.97
N ASN A 97 -15.97 3.29 -9.20
CA ASN A 97 -15.50 4.20 -10.26
C ASN A 97 -16.63 5.12 -10.72
N GLY A 98 -16.74 6.28 -10.09
CA GLY A 98 -17.86 7.22 -10.24
C GLY A 98 -19.21 6.69 -9.71
N GLY A 99 -19.23 5.49 -9.11
CA GLY A 99 -20.39 4.87 -8.50
C GLY A 99 -20.61 5.31 -7.05
N THR A 100 -21.50 4.60 -6.34
CA THR A 100 -21.83 4.86 -4.94
C THR A 100 -21.85 3.58 -4.11
N ILE A 101 -21.14 3.56 -2.97
CA ILE A 101 -21.38 2.59 -1.89
C ILE A 101 -22.01 3.32 -0.71
N ILE A 102 -23.19 2.87 -0.28
CA ILE A 102 -23.86 3.32 0.94
C ILE A 102 -23.73 2.21 1.98
N ALA A 103 -22.73 2.32 2.86
CA ALA A 103 -22.50 1.38 3.96
C ALA A 103 -22.74 2.11 5.30
N ILE A 104 -23.98 2.06 5.76
CA ILE A 104 -24.41 2.72 7.01
C ILE A 104 -24.97 1.66 7.95
N GLY A 105 -24.13 1.23 8.91
CA GLY A 105 -24.52 0.35 10.00
C GLY A 105 -25.22 1.10 11.14
N THR A 106 -25.29 0.44 12.30
CA THR A 106 -25.63 1.09 13.58
C THR A 106 -24.58 0.70 14.63
N PRO A 107 -24.51 1.38 15.80
CA PRO A 107 -23.59 0.98 16.86
C PRO A 107 -23.68 -0.51 17.24
N GLU A 108 -24.88 -1.08 17.24
CA GLU A 108 -25.15 -2.47 17.60
C GLU A 108 -25.07 -3.44 16.41
N LYS A 109 -25.06 -2.91 15.18
CA LYS A 109 -25.09 -3.69 13.92
C LYS A 109 -24.14 -3.06 12.91
N GLN A 110 -22.86 -3.06 13.25
CA GLN A 110 -21.81 -2.60 12.35
C GLN A 110 -21.76 -3.50 11.09
N ILE A 111 -21.37 -2.92 9.97
CA ILE A 111 -21.11 -3.65 8.72
C ILE A 111 -19.65 -4.08 8.72
N TRP A 112 -19.36 -5.35 8.44
CA TRP A 112 -17.99 -5.88 8.44
C TRP A 112 -17.49 -6.12 7.03
N PHE A 113 -16.34 -5.55 6.70
CA PHE A 113 -15.51 -5.92 5.56
C PHE A 113 -14.30 -6.68 6.09
N THR A 114 -14.30 -8.00 5.86
CA THR A 114 -13.33 -8.94 6.41
C THR A 114 -13.11 -10.09 5.42
N VAL A 115 -12.42 -11.14 5.85
CA VAL A 115 -12.07 -12.31 5.02
C VAL A 115 -12.91 -13.53 5.40
N ASP A 116 -13.16 -14.41 4.43
CA ASP A 116 -13.77 -15.74 4.61
C ASP A 116 -12.74 -16.79 5.11
N GLU A 117 -12.06 -16.50 6.22
CA GLU A 117 -11.04 -17.40 6.80
C GLU A 117 -11.21 -17.51 8.31
N GLU A 118 -10.91 -18.71 8.85
CA GLU A 118 -10.90 -18.94 10.31
C GLU A 118 -9.71 -18.25 10.98
N TYR A 119 -8.57 -18.20 10.29
CA TYR A 119 -7.32 -17.59 10.75
C TYR A 119 -6.87 -16.53 9.75
N PRO A 120 -7.48 -15.33 9.77
CA PRO A 120 -7.09 -14.21 8.93
C PRO A 120 -5.65 -13.76 9.16
N ILE A 121 -5.02 -13.25 8.10
CA ILE A 121 -3.79 -12.45 8.16
C ILE A 121 -4.03 -11.12 7.45
N ASN A 122 -3.25 -10.09 7.78
CA ASN A 122 -3.23 -8.84 7.01
C ASN A 122 -2.93 -9.12 5.53
N GLY A 123 -3.57 -8.36 4.64
CA GLY A 123 -3.38 -8.47 3.20
C GLY A 123 -4.15 -9.60 2.51
N ASP A 124 -5.03 -10.31 3.22
CA ASP A 124 -5.83 -11.39 2.64
C ASP A 124 -6.75 -10.92 1.51
N TRP A 125 -7.19 -9.67 1.52
CA TRP A 125 -8.05 -9.10 0.47
C TRP A 125 -7.64 -7.67 0.11
N GLY A 126 -8.12 -7.12 -1.00
CA GLY A 126 -7.53 -5.93 -1.62
C GLY A 126 -7.81 -4.63 -0.88
N GLY A 127 -9.01 -4.50 -0.29
CA GLY A 127 -9.48 -3.25 0.27
C GLY A 127 -10.61 -2.61 -0.53
N ILE A 128 -10.88 -1.35 -0.22
CA ILE A 128 -11.93 -0.54 -0.85
C ILE A 128 -11.30 0.68 -1.49
N GLU A 129 -11.34 0.75 -2.81
CA GLU A 129 -10.82 1.86 -3.60
C GLU A 129 -11.98 2.70 -4.18
N LEU A 130 -11.90 4.00 -3.98
CA LEU A 130 -12.93 4.97 -4.32
C LEU A 130 -12.35 5.97 -5.32
N TYR A 131 -12.80 5.92 -6.57
CA TYR A 131 -12.37 6.82 -7.63
C TYR A 131 -13.53 7.72 -8.03
N GLN A 132 -13.29 9.04 -7.98
CA GLN A 132 -14.22 10.05 -8.50
C GLN A 132 -15.63 9.96 -7.90
N THR A 133 -15.74 9.69 -6.59
CA THR A 133 -17.02 9.52 -5.90
C THR A 133 -17.16 10.46 -4.70
N ASN A 134 -18.29 11.17 -4.64
CA ASN A 134 -18.62 12.13 -3.57
C ASN A 134 -19.94 11.77 -2.86
N THR A 135 -20.51 10.62 -3.21
CA THR A 135 -21.82 10.14 -2.73
C THR A 135 -21.71 8.90 -1.87
N SER A 136 -20.56 8.22 -1.90
CA SER A 136 -20.31 7.06 -1.05
C SER A 136 -20.19 7.49 0.42
N VAL A 137 -20.61 6.63 1.34
CA VAL A 137 -20.58 6.89 2.79
C VAL A 137 -20.25 5.60 3.54
N PHE A 138 -19.31 5.70 4.48
CA PHE A 138 -18.96 4.64 5.42
C PHE A 138 -19.25 5.11 6.84
N LYS A 139 -20.23 4.47 7.49
CA LYS A 139 -20.59 4.77 8.88
C LYS A 139 -20.93 3.51 9.66
N TYR A 140 -20.37 3.35 10.86
CA TYR A 140 -20.49 2.11 11.63
C TYR A 140 -20.03 0.89 10.83
N VAL A 141 -18.86 0.99 10.21
CA VAL A 141 -18.21 -0.13 9.52
C VAL A 141 -16.99 -0.62 10.29
N ILE A 142 -16.63 -1.88 10.11
CA ILE A 142 -15.33 -2.44 10.47
C ILE A 142 -14.64 -2.86 9.18
N VAL A 143 -13.41 -2.41 8.95
CA VAL A 143 -12.56 -2.83 7.84
C VAL A 143 -11.28 -3.43 8.41
N GLU A 144 -11.02 -4.69 8.07
CA GLU A 144 -9.90 -5.44 8.66
C GLU A 144 -9.26 -6.44 7.68
N TYR A 145 -7.98 -6.75 7.90
CA TYR A 145 -7.19 -7.76 7.16
C TYR A 145 -6.96 -7.49 5.67
N SER A 146 -7.22 -6.28 5.18
CA SER A 146 -6.99 -5.93 3.78
C SER A 146 -5.53 -5.55 3.49
N VAL A 147 -5.17 -5.45 2.21
CA VAL A 147 -3.90 -4.87 1.75
C VAL A 147 -3.91 -3.36 2.02
N MET A 148 -4.96 -2.68 1.58
CA MET A 148 -5.24 -1.26 1.87
C MET A 148 -6.64 -1.16 2.48
N GLY A 149 -6.91 -0.26 3.41
CA GLY A 149 -8.22 -0.20 4.08
C GLY A 149 -9.28 0.46 3.21
N ILE A 150 -9.46 1.76 3.40
CA ILE A 150 -10.33 2.60 2.55
C ILE A 150 -9.45 3.64 1.86
N ALA A 151 -9.26 3.50 0.56
CA ALA A 151 -8.48 4.41 -0.28
C ALA A 151 -9.40 5.25 -1.17
N GLN A 152 -9.12 6.56 -1.27
CA GLN A 152 -9.91 7.45 -2.11
C GLN A 152 -9.07 8.38 -2.98
N PHE A 153 -9.48 8.53 -4.24
CA PHE A 153 -8.78 9.25 -5.29
C PHE A 153 -9.77 10.19 -5.98
N TYR A 154 -9.44 11.48 -6.04
CA TYR A 154 -10.33 12.52 -6.62
C TYR A 154 -11.76 12.47 -6.04
N SER A 155 -11.89 12.23 -4.74
CA SER A 155 -13.14 11.86 -4.08
C SER A 155 -13.39 12.67 -2.79
N GLN A 156 -14.63 12.65 -2.31
CA GLN A 156 -15.05 13.33 -1.10
C GLN A 156 -15.92 12.40 -0.24
N VAL A 157 -15.33 11.29 0.20
CA VAL A 157 -16.06 10.25 0.93
C VAL A 157 -15.81 10.37 2.43
N ASN A 158 -16.88 10.66 3.16
CA ASN A 158 -16.83 10.76 4.61
C ASN A 158 -16.81 9.37 5.25
N ILE A 159 -15.91 9.20 6.23
CA ILE A 159 -15.75 7.98 7.01
C ILE A 159 -15.96 8.35 8.48
N SER A 160 -16.96 7.76 9.12
CA SER A 160 -17.26 8.13 10.51
C SER A 160 -17.74 6.97 11.36
N HIS A 161 -17.56 7.07 12.67
CA HIS A 161 -18.08 6.09 13.64
C HIS A 161 -17.67 4.65 13.31
N SER A 162 -16.46 4.45 12.77
CA SER A 162 -16.01 3.19 12.18
C SER A 162 -14.69 2.71 12.79
N ILE A 163 -14.37 1.44 12.54
CA ILE A 163 -13.13 0.79 12.97
C ILE A 163 -12.32 0.41 11.74
N VAL A 164 -11.04 0.77 11.71
CA VAL A 164 -10.09 0.29 10.69
C VAL A 164 -8.85 -0.24 11.38
N ARG A 165 -8.54 -1.52 11.16
CA ARG A 165 -7.48 -2.22 11.90
C ARG A 165 -6.85 -3.34 11.10
N TRP A 166 -5.61 -3.70 11.45
CA TRP A 166 -4.93 -4.88 10.90
C TRP A 166 -4.86 -4.90 9.37
N VAL A 167 -4.86 -3.71 8.77
CA VAL A 167 -4.59 -3.52 7.34
C VAL A 167 -3.09 -3.61 7.11
N ASN A 168 -2.68 -4.23 6.01
CA ASN A 168 -1.27 -4.42 5.68
C ASN A 168 -0.51 -3.11 5.44
N LEU A 169 -1.14 -2.15 4.76
CA LEU A 169 -0.59 -0.84 4.43
C LEU A 169 -1.32 0.25 5.23
N GLU A 170 -2.01 1.16 4.55
CA GLU A 170 -2.70 2.30 5.15
C GLU A 170 -4.13 1.93 5.52
N GLY A 171 -4.55 2.28 6.74
CA GLY A 171 -5.94 2.14 7.16
C GLY A 171 -6.86 3.00 6.30
N ILE A 172 -6.58 4.30 6.21
CA ILE A 172 -7.29 5.22 5.32
C ILE A 172 -6.27 5.97 4.45
N TYR A 173 -6.42 5.89 3.14
CA TYR A 173 -5.53 6.54 2.18
C TYR A 173 -6.30 7.55 1.32
N MET A 174 -5.66 8.67 0.97
CA MET A 174 -6.27 9.62 0.05
C MET A 174 -5.30 10.43 -0.80
N GLU A 175 -5.70 10.63 -2.07
CA GLU A 175 -5.08 11.55 -3.03
C GLU A 175 -6.11 12.45 -3.70
N HIS A 176 -5.76 13.71 -3.92
CA HIS A 176 -6.65 14.69 -4.56
C HIS A 176 -8.07 14.73 -3.98
N SER A 177 -8.20 14.47 -2.69
CA SER A 177 -9.48 14.23 -2.02
C SER A 177 -9.66 15.15 -0.81
N ASN A 178 -10.88 15.27 -0.30
CA ASN A 178 -11.20 16.21 0.78
C ASN A 178 -12.26 15.70 1.77
N PRO A 179 -12.04 14.52 2.39
CA PRO A 179 -13.02 13.90 3.26
C PRO A 179 -13.11 14.55 4.65
N LEU A 180 -14.25 14.32 5.31
CA LEU A 180 -14.37 14.39 6.77
C LEU A 180 -14.19 12.98 7.36
N ILE A 181 -13.16 12.83 8.21
CA ILE A 181 -12.86 11.59 8.93
C ILE A 181 -13.09 11.85 10.42
N GLU A 182 -14.16 11.30 10.99
CA GLU A 182 -14.55 11.62 12.37
C GLU A 182 -15.10 10.49 13.22
N TYR A 183 -14.79 10.51 14.52
CA TYR A 183 -15.27 9.53 15.49
C TYR A 183 -14.91 8.09 15.11
N ASN A 184 -13.76 7.86 14.49
CA ASN A 184 -13.27 6.52 14.17
C ASN A 184 -12.31 6.01 15.24
N LEU A 185 -12.21 4.68 15.35
CA LEU A 185 -11.16 3.98 16.07
C LEU A 185 -10.21 3.36 15.02
N LEU A 186 -8.97 3.83 14.99
CA LEU A 186 -7.96 3.41 14.03
C LEU A 186 -6.77 2.84 14.81
N TYR A 187 -6.38 1.60 14.53
CA TYR A 187 -5.27 0.99 15.24
C TYR A 187 -4.63 -0.19 14.53
N GLN A 188 -3.34 -0.36 14.82
CA GLN A 188 -2.55 -1.52 14.40
C GLN A 188 -2.68 -1.79 12.89
N ASN A 189 -2.74 -0.73 12.10
CA ASN A 189 -2.51 -0.81 10.66
C ASN A 189 -1.01 -0.78 10.38
N GLY A 190 -0.60 -1.38 9.26
CA GLY A 190 0.79 -1.75 9.05
C GLY A 190 1.73 -0.59 8.78
N TYR A 191 1.25 0.48 8.17
CA TYR A 191 2.06 1.66 7.95
C TYR A 191 1.46 2.89 8.64
N HIS A 192 0.41 3.46 8.07
CA HIS A 192 -0.33 4.56 8.68
C HIS A 192 -1.77 4.19 9.01
N GLU A 193 -2.29 4.80 10.07
CA GLU A 193 -3.73 4.81 10.31
C GLU A 193 -4.44 5.69 9.28
N ILE A 194 -3.86 6.85 8.98
CA ILE A 194 -4.28 7.73 7.89
C ILE A 194 -3.07 8.29 7.13
N SER A 195 -3.10 8.19 5.80
CA SER A 195 -2.14 8.85 4.91
C SER A 195 -2.86 9.78 3.92
N CYS A 196 -2.43 11.04 3.90
CA CYS A 196 -2.87 12.08 2.96
C CYS A 196 -1.72 12.44 2.01
N GLU A 197 -1.77 11.99 0.77
CA GLU A 197 -0.70 12.23 -0.21
C GLU A 197 -1.21 12.94 -1.46
N GLN A 198 -0.34 13.65 -2.19
CA GLN A 198 -0.68 14.22 -3.50
C GLN A 198 -1.92 15.14 -3.49
N TYR A 199 -1.77 16.34 -2.91
CA TYR A 199 -2.68 17.47 -3.14
C TYR A 199 -4.12 17.29 -2.62
N ASN A 200 -4.28 16.87 -1.37
CA ASN A 200 -5.57 16.89 -0.69
C ASN A 200 -5.84 18.30 -0.13
N TYR A 201 -6.98 18.92 -0.47
CA TYR A 201 -7.29 20.28 -0.07
C TYR A 201 -8.55 20.30 0.83
N ASP A 202 -8.41 20.75 2.07
CA ASP A 202 -9.52 20.84 3.06
C ASP A 202 -9.93 19.49 3.69
N VAL A 203 -8.95 18.64 4.00
CA VAL A 203 -9.20 17.42 4.77
C VAL A 203 -9.43 17.78 6.24
N ARG A 204 -10.49 17.22 6.83
CA ARG A 204 -10.78 17.38 8.26
C ARG A 204 -10.74 16.03 8.96
N VAL A 205 -9.87 15.92 9.95
CA VAL A 205 -9.71 14.72 10.78
C VAL A 205 -9.99 15.11 12.22
N ARG A 206 -11.11 14.63 12.77
CA ARG A 206 -11.54 15.08 14.09
C ARG A 206 -12.15 14.03 15.00
N ASN A 207 -11.88 14.16 16.29
CA ASN A 207 -12.47 13.31 17.32
C ASN A 207 -12.25 11.80 17.06
N ASN A 208 -11.17 11.43 16.37
CA ASN A 208 -10.79 10.03 16.19
C ASN A 208 -9.89 9.56 17.33
N ILE A 209 -9.87 8.26 17.57
CA ILE A 209 -8.93 7.59 18.47
C ILE A 209 -7.94 6.79 17.61
N PHE A 210 -6.65 7.11 17.74
CA PHE A 210 -5.52 6.41 17.16
C PHE A 210 -4.86 5.60 18.28
N ALA A 211 -4.85 4.26 18.16
CA ALA A 211 -4.54 3.38 19.29
C ALA A 211 -3.49 2.29 18.97
N GLY A 212 -2.22 2.68 18.79
CA GLY A 212 -1.12 1.78 18.47
C GLY A 212 -1.04 1.45 16.98
N GLY A 213 0.07 0.83 16.57
CA GLY A 213 0.51 0.76 15.17
C GLY A 213 1.94 1.30 15.03
N HIS A 214 2.34 1.62 13.80
CA HIS A 214 3.66 2.20 13.52
C HIS A 214 3.64 3.72 13.49
N VAL A 215 2.97 4.32 12.50
CA VAL A 215 2.88 5.79 12.37
C VAL A 215 1.40 6.18 12.31
N PRO A 216 0.85 7.01 13.20
CA PRO A 216 -0.58 7.30 13.17
C PRO A 216 -1.01 8.07 11.92
N PHE A 217 -0.32 9.16 11.61
CA PHE A 217 -0.77 10.10 10.59
C PHE A 217 0.38 10.65 9.76
N ILE A 218 0.22 10.67 8.44
CA ILE A 218 1.13 11.38 7.53
C ILE A 218 0.35 12.30 6.58
N THR A 219 0.94 13.45 6.27
CA THR A 219 0.50 14.34 5.20
C THR A 219 1.67 14.75 4.32
N LEU A 220 1.54 14.56 3.01
CA LEU A 220 2.46 15.00 1.96
C LEU A 220 1.69 15.86 0.95
N ASP A 221 2.23 17.05 0.67
CA ASP A 221 1.68 18.02 -0.29
C ASP A 221 0.18 18.36 -0.10
N SER A 222 -0.32 18.38 1.15
CA SER A 222 -1.77 18.50 1.44
C SER A 222 -2.12 19.54 2.51
N ASN A 223 -3.35 20.06 2.48
CA ASN A 223 -3.91 20.99 3.47
C ASN A 223 -4.88 20.27 4.40
N ILE A 224 -4.53 20.18 5.68
CA ILE A 224 -5.24 19.34 6.65
C ILE A 224 -5.56 20.09 7.94
N THR A 225 -6.68 19.74 8.58
CA THR A 225 -7.03 20.15 9.94
C THR A 225 -7.24 18.92 10.82
N LEU A 226 -6.42 18.79 11.85
CA LEU A 226 -6.48 17.76 12.90
C LEU A 226 -7.00 18.40 14.18
N GLU A 227 -8.22 18.06 14.60
CA GLU A 227 -8.85 18.64 15.79
C GLU A 227 -9.46 17.60 16.75
N GLY A 228 -9.17 17.71 18.04
CA GLY A 228 -9.83 16.87 19.05
C GLY A 228 -9.51 15.37 18.99
N ASN A 229 -8.48 14.95 18.24
CA ASN A 229 -8.11 13.52 18.14
C ASN A 229 -7.32 13.07 19.37
N TYR A 230 -7.32 11.76 19.62
CA TYR A 230 -6.55 11.15 20.70
C TYR A 230 -5.57 10.12 20.15
N PHE A 231 -4.27 10.32 20.40
CA PHE A 231 -3.18 9.45 19.99
C PHE A 231 -2.58 8.77 21.22
N HIS A 232 -2.60 7.44 21.26
CA HIS A 232 -2.05 6.67 22.37
C HIS A 232 -1.58 5.27 21.95
N ASN A 233 -0.86 4.58 22.84
CA ASN A 233 -0.35 3.21 22.66
C ASN A 233 0.60 3.01 21.47
N TYR A 234 1.24 4.07 20.96
CA TYR A 234 2.35 3.96 20.01
C TYR A 234 3.68 3.88 20.75
N ASN A 235 4.63 3.16 20.17
CA ASN A 235 6.00 3.14 20.69
C ASN A 235 6.70 4.46 20.37
N SER A 236 6.56 5.46 21.24
CA SER A 236 7.01 6.83 21.02
C SER A 236 8.54 7.03 21.04
N THR A 237 9.32 6.00 21.31
CA THR A 237 10.78 6.06 21.08
C THR A 237 11.13 6.02 19.60
N ASP A 238 10.26 5.42 18.78
CA ASP A 238 10.49 5.18 17.35
C ASP A 238 9.37 5.77 16.47
N ALA A 239 8.17 5.98 17.03
CA ALA A 239 7.01 6.52 16.32
C ALA A 239 6.83 8.03 16.55
N ILE A 240 6.65 8.76 15.46
CA ILE A 240 6.15 10.14 15.47
C ILE A 240 4.65 10.10 15.17
N ALA A 241 3.83 10.86 15.93
CA ALA A 241 2.39 10.79 15.78
C ALA A 241 1.89 11.39 14.45
N ILE A 242 2.44 12.55 14.06
CA ILE A 242 2.02 13.28 12.85
C ILE A 242 3.26 13.68 12.03
N HIS A 243 3.41 13.08 10.86
CA HIS A 243 4.40 13.46 9.86
C HIS A 243 3.83 14.52 8.90
N VAL A 244 4.54 15.65 8.75
CA VAL A 244 4.14 16.72 7.83
C VAL A 244 5.27 16.99 6.82
N GLY A 245 5.08 16.56 5.58
CA GLY A 245 6.09 16.67 4.51
C GLY A 245 5.59 17.38 3.26
N GLY A 246 6.50 17.52 2.29
CA GLY A 246 6.27 18.24 1.03
C GLY A 246 5.91 19.72 1.25
N LEU A 247 4.87 20.15 0.54
CA LEU A 247 4.27 21.49 0.62
C LEU A 247 3.07 21.53 1.59
N SER A 248 2.93 20.56 2.49
CA SER A 248 1.74 20.44 3.35
C SER A 248 1.56 21.64 4.28
N ASN A 249 0.30 22.00 4.53
CA ASN A 249 -0.12 22.93 5.58
C ASN A 249 -1.02 22.21 6.58
N ALA A 250 -0.49 21.97 7.78
CA ALA A 250 -1.18 21.26 8.84
C ALA A 250 -1.65 22.21 9.95
N THR A 251 -2.95 22.20 10.24
CA THR A 251 -3.55 22.85 11.42
C THR A 251 -3.84 21.77 12.48
N ILE A 252 -3.09 21.77 13.59
CA ILE A 252 -3.12 20.74 14.63
C ILE A 252 -3.60 21.37 15.94
N ILE A 253 -4.89 21.26 16.26
CA ILE A 253 -5.51 22.00 17.36
C ILE A 253 -6.23 21.09 18.34
N GLY A 254 -5.96 21.24 19.64
CA GLY A 254 -6.79 20.59 20.65
C GLY A 254 -6.76 19.07 20.60
N ASN A 255 -5.67 18.45 20.14
CA ASN A 255 -5.50 17.00 20.14
C ASN A 255 -4.82 16.53 21.43
N LYS A 256 -5.10 15.31 21.85
CA LYS A 256 -4.48 14.66 23.00
C LYS A 256 -3.46 13.63 22.53
N PHE A 257 -2.28 13.65 23.12
CA PHE A 257 -1.18 12.74 22.83
C PHE A 257 -0.70 12.13 24.15
N ASP A 258 -0.87 10.82 24.30
CA ASP A 258 -0.38 10.06 25.44
C ASP A 258 0.84 9.24 25.02
N GLY A 259 1.96 9.44 25.71
CA GLY A 259 3.24 8.80 25.40
C GLY A 259 4.16 9.61 24.49
N PHE A 260 3.69 10.70 23.88
CA PHE A 260 4.51 11.54 22.99
C PHE A 260 5.08 12.79 23.69
N THR A 261 6.17 13.31 23.15
CA THR A 261 6.75 14.62 23.51
C THR A 261 6.49 15.63 22.40
N TYR A 262 6.88 16.89 22.58
CA TYR A 262 6.84 17.87 21.49
C TYR A 262 7.67 17.44 20.27
N ASP A 263 8.75 16.69 20.50
CA ASP A 263 9.64 16.22 19.43
C ASP A 263 9.07 15.02 18.67
N THR A 264 8.10 14.31 19.24
CA THR A 264 7.50 13.10 18.65
C THR A 264 6.01 13.25 18.31
N ALA A 265 5.33 14.30 18.74
CA ALA A 265 3.91 14.47 18.45
C ALA A 265 3.62 14.98 17.04
N PHE A 266 4.44 15.88 16.52
CA PHE A 266 4.30 16.39 15.17
C PHE A 266 5.63 16.91 14.64
N VAL A 267 6.07 16.38 13.50
CA VAL A 267 7.39 16.68 12.92
C VAL A 267 7.24 17.14 11.49
N LYS A 268 8.00 18.19 11.13
CA LYS A 268 8.21 18.56 9.74
C LYS A 268 9.27 17.64 9.14
N LEU A 269 8.93 16.95 8.07
CA LEU A 269 9.87 16.12 7.32
C LEU A 269 10.80 16.97 6.42
N VAL A 270 10.34 18.16 6.03
CA VAL A 270 11.07 19.11 5.17
C VAL A 270 10.80 20.56 5.58
N GLU A 271 11.71 21.47 5.22
CA GLU A 271 11.60 22.90 5.56
C GLU A 271 10.37 23.58 4.92
N THR A 272 9.95 23.11 3.74
CA THR A 272 8.82 23.64 2.98
C THR A 272 7.45 23.38 3.62
N ALA A 273 7.37 22.42 4.55
CA ALA A 273 6.13 22.09 5.23
C ALA A 273 5.77 23.14 6.30
N PHE A 274 4.47 23.38 6.50
CA PHE A 274 3.96 24.31 7.51
C PHE A 274 3.09 23.60 8.56
N ILE A 275 3.30 23.96 9.83
CA ILE A 275 2.51 23.47 10.96
C ILE A 275 2.04 24.69 11.75
N TYR A 276 0.72 24.86 11.86
CA TYR A 276 0.10 25.67 12.90
C TYR A 276 -0.42 24.73 13.99
N ASN A 277 -0.05 24.97 15.24
CA ASN A 277 -0.54 24.17 16.35
C ASN A 277 -0.96 25.03 17.54
N SER A 278 -2.02 24.63 18.24
CA SER A 278 -2.48 25.30 19.46
C SER A 278 -3.29 24.35 20.35
N SER A 279 -3.23 24.58 21.66
CA SER A 279 -4.07 23.87 22.66
C SER A 279 -3.98 22.33 22.66
N ASN A 280 -2.92 21.73 22.11
CA ASN A 280 -2.72 20.28 22.17
C ASN A 280 -2.27 19.85 23.58
N ASP A 281 -2.72 18.67 24.02
CA ASP A 281 -2.38 18.07 25.31
C ASP A 281 -1.34 16.96 25.13
N LEU A 282 -0.14 17.17 25.70
CA LEU A 282 0.99 16.23 25.65
C LEU A 282 1.30 15.64 27.04
N GLY A 283 0.25 15.32 27.82
CA GLY A 283 0.37 14.74 29.15
C GLY A 283 -0.05 15.63 30.33
N SER A 284 -0.67 16.79 30.05
CA SER A 284 -1.20 17.74 31.06
C SER A 284 -2.69 17.51 31.40
N GLY A 285 -3.44 16.81 30.55
CA GLY A 285 -4.78 16.28 30.83
C GLY A 285 -5.96 17.22 30.56
N THR A 286 -5.84 18.21 29.68
CA THR A 286 -6.89 19.23 29.47
C THR A 286 -7.80 18.98 28.26
N VAL A 287 -7.32 18.23 27.26
CA VAL A 287 -8.11 17.82 26.10
C VAL A 287 -8.87 16.54 26.44
N PRO A 288 -10.20 16.47 26.26
CA PRO A 288 -10.96 15.26 26.52
C PRO A 288 -10.68 14.17 25.48
N VAL A 289 -10.74 12.91 25.91
CA VAL A 289 -10.72 11.77 24.98
C VAL A 289 -12.06 11.74 24.22
N PRO A 290 -12.06 11.52 22.89
CA PRO A 290 -13.28 11.32 22.13
C PRO A 290 -14.15 10.19 22.68
N ILE A 291 -15.46 10.40 22.70
CA ILE A 291 -16.42 9.35 23.07
C ILE A 291 -16.92 8.70 21.78
N LEU A 292 -16.61 7.42 21.63
CA LEU A 292 -17.15 6.59 20.56
C LEU A 292 -18.43 5.91 21.07
N ASP A 293 -19.48 5.91 20.26
CA ASP A 293 -20.81 5.41 20.62
C ASP A 293 -21.02 3.94 20.21
N PHE A 294 -19.98 3.25 19.76
CA PHE A 294 -19.97 1.85 19.33
C PHE A 294 -18.93 1.04 20.11
N GLU A 295 -19.07 -0.29 20.08
CA GLU A 295 -18.10 -1.21 20.69
C GLU A 295 -17.05 -1.69 19.67
N ASP A 296 -15.83 -1.93 20.15
CA ASP A 296 -14.77 -2.57 19.38
C ASP A 296 -14.96 -4.10 19.37
N ILE A 297 -15.81 -4.61 18.48
CA ILE A 297 -16.10 -6.05 18.38
C ILE A 297 -15.00 -6.74 17.56
N LYS A 298 -14.37 -7.76 18.12
CA LYS A 298 -13.32 -8.60 17.48
C LYS A 298 -13.80 -10.04 17.33
N ARG A 299 -13.62 -10.65 16.15
CA ARG A 299 -13.79 -12.11 15.95
C ARG A 299 -12.47 -12.84 16.15
N GLN A 300 -11.44 -12.36 15.49
CA GLN A 300 -10.07 -12.81 15.62
C GLN A 300 -9.19 -11.59 15.91
N ASP A 301 -8.11 -11.79 16.67
CA ASP A 301 -7.06 -10.79 16.84
C ASP A 301 -5.81 -11.32 16.13
N LEU A 302 -5.06 -10.47 15.43
CA LEU A 302 -3.81 -10.89 14.76
C LEU A 302 -2.74 -11.30 15.78
N GLY A 303 -2.73 -10.66 16.96
CA GLY A 303 -1.66 -10.84 17.94
C GLY A 303 -0.34 -10.16 17.58
N TYR A 304 -0.29 -9.43 16.46
CA TYR A 304 0.84 -8.61 15.99
C TYR A 304 0.34 -7.39 15.23
N THR A 305 1.18 -6.37 15.06
CA THR A 305 0.92 -5.27 14.12
C THR A 305 1.49 -5.64 12.76
N PRO A 306 0.74 -5.54 11.64
CA PRO A 306 1.31 -5.77 10.31
C PRO A 306 2.61 -4.98 10.11
N GLY A 307 3.66 -5.63 9.63
CA GLY A 307 5.03 -5.11 9.57
C GLY A 307 5.91 -5.48 10.77
N ASP A 308 5.37 -5.96 11.88
CA ASP A 308 6.15 -6.53 12.99
C ASP A 308 6.88 -7.82 12.56
N PRO A 309 7.92 -8.28 13.29
CA PRO A 309 8.61 -9.53 12.99
C PRO A 309 7.71 -10.78 12.92
N GLU A 310 6.56 -10.77 13.60
CA GLU A 310 5.55 -11.82 13.59
C GLU A 310 4.61 -11.79 12.37
N ASP A 311 4.71 -10.75 11.52
CA ASP A 311 3.86 -10.59 10.33
C ASP A 311 3.99 -11.79 9.38
N GLN A 312 2.83 -12.24 8.90
CA GLN A 312 2.66 -13.41 8.04
C GLN A 312 2.41 -13.04 6.57
N TYR A 313 2.27 -11.75 6.23
CA TYR A 313 2.12 -11.31 4.86
C TYR A 313 3.38 -11.58 4.04
N MET A 314 3.20 -12.13 2.84
CA MET A 314 4.30 -12.57 1.98
C MET A 314 4.91 -11.38 1.21
N TYR A 315 5.74 -10.57 1.89
CA TYR A 315 6.48 -9.47 1.25
C TYR A 315 7.61 -9.94 0.34
N VAL A 316 8.16 -11.13 0.60
CA VAL A 316 9.27 -11.73 -0.15
C VAL A 316 8.84 -13.13 -0.57
N TYR A 317 8.93 -13.41 -1.86
CA TYR A 317 8.46 -14.67 -2.45
C TYR A 317 9.55 -15.76 -2.35
N PRO A 318 9.21 -17.04 -2.57
CA PRO A 318 10.19 -18.12 -2.60
C PRO A 318 11.37 -17.79 -3.52
N SER A 319 12.60 -18.15 -3.14
CA SER A 319 13.82 -17.75 -3.86
C SER A 319 13.97 -18.38 -5.24
N GLU A 320 13.19 -19.41 -5.56
CA GLU A 320 13.20 -20.09 -6.86
C GLU A 320 11.80 -20.63 -7.15
N ASP A 321 11.38 -20.49 -8.41
CA ASP A 321 10.23 -21.15 -8.99
C ASP A 321 10.52 -21.55 -10.44
N GLU A 322 9.51 -22.02 -11.16
CA GLU A 322 9.65 -22.48 -12.54
C GLU A 322 10.11 -21.38 -13.53
N THR A 323 9.91 -20.11 -13.19
CA THR A 323 10.19 -18.99 -14.11
C THR A 323 11.52 -18.30 -13.82
N ARG A 324 11.98 -18.30 -12.56
CA ARG A 324 13.15 -17.51 -12.14
C ARG A 324 13.82 -17.99 -10.85
N ARG A 325 15.06 -17.56 -10.64
CA ARG A 325 15.86 -17.78 -9.43
C ARG A 325 16.45 -16.47 -8.90
N VAL A 326 16.40 -16.27 -7.58
CA VAL A 326 17.11 -15.20 -6.87
C VAL A 326 18.56 -15.62 -6.67
N LEU A 327 19.49 -14.88 -7.27
CA LEU A 327 20.93 -15.12 -7.10
C LEU A 327 21.51 -14.37 -5.90
N LYS A 328 21.03 -13.16 -5.66
CA LYS A 328 21.52 -12.27 -4.59
C LYS A 328 20.41 -11.43 -4.02
N ARG A 329 20.58 -11.06 -2.75
CA ARG A 329 19.77 -10.07 -2.03
C ARG A 329 20.72 -9.20 -1.20
N ILE A 330 20.85 -7.92 -1.54
CA ILE A 330 21.83 -6.99 -0.95
C ILE A 330 21.19 -5.64 -0.59
N GLY A 331 21.95 -4.79 0.11
CA GLY A 331 21.57 -3.40 0.40
C GLY A 331 20.85 -3.18 1.74
N VAL A 332 21.16 -3.98 2.77
CA VAL A 332 20.75 -3.66 4.16
C VAL A 332 21.27 -2.25 4.54
N GLY A 333 20.46 -1.45 5.24
CA GLY A 333 20.81 -0.08 5.62
C GLY A 333 20.61 0.98 4.53
N LEU A 334 20.23 0.57 3.31
CA LEU A 334 19.92 1.50 2.21
C LEU A 334 18.44 1.85 2.11
N GLY A 335 17.56 1.15 2.83
CA GLY A 335 16.11 1.26 2.69
C GLY A 335 15.63 0.99 1.25
N PHE A 336 14.34 1.23 0.99
CA PHE A 336 13.83 1.17 -0.38
C PHE A 336 14.13 2.50 -1.09
N GLY A 337 13.61 2.69 -2.29
CA GLY A 337 13.77 3.91 -3.07
C GLY A 337 13.11 3.76 -4.43
N TRP A 338 13.25 4.76 -5.29
CA TRP A 338 12.53 4.81 -6.58
C TRP A 338 13.46 4.75 -7.80
N THR A 339 14.72 4.41 -7.55
CA THR A 339 15.82 4.51 -8.53
C THR A 339 16.72 3.30 -8.42
N LEU A 340 17.06 2.72 -9.58
CA LEU A 340 18.07 1.69 -9.68
C LEU A 340 18.66 1.72 -11.09
N ALA A 341 19.98 1.80 -11.21
CA ALA A 341 20.69 1.67 -12.47
C ALA A 341 21.94 0.82 -12.30
N TYR A 342 22.32 0.09 -13.35
CA TYR A 342 23.62 -0.57 -13.44
C TYR A 342 24.54 0.24 -14.35
N ALA A 343 25.75 0.53 -13.88
CA ALA A 343 26.74 1.27 -14.63
C ALA A 343 28.16 0.96 -14.14
N ASN A 344 29.07 0.69 -15.07
CA ASN A 344 30.50 0.50 -14.82
C ASN A 344 30.77 -0.56 -13.71
N ASP A 345 30.09 -1.70 -13.79
CA ASP A 345 30.18 -2.82 -12.83
C ASP A 345 29.63 -2.57 -11.42
N PHE A 346 28.87 -1.49 -11.24
CA PHE A 346 28.20 -1.16 -9.98
C PHE A 346 26.70 -0.96 -10.18
N LEU A 347 25.95 -1.19 -9.10
CA LEU A 347 24.59 -0.70 -8.97
C LEU A 347 24.60 0.72 -8.43
N TRP A 348 23.60 1.50 -8.81
CA TRP A 348 23.46 2.90 -8.45
C TRP A 348 22.03 3.20 -8.04
N LYS A 349 21.87 3.87 -6.89
CA LYS A 349 20.62 4.50 -6.45
C LYS A 349 20.81 6.02 -6.42
N MET A 350 19.74 6.76 -6.67
CA MET A 350 19.65 8.18 -6.38
C MET A 350 18.60 8.42 -5.29
N GLU A 351 19.02 9.11 -4.24
CA GLU A 351 18.18 9.63 -3.17
C GLU A 351 18.34 11.16 -3.16
N THR A 352 17.37 11.87 -2.58
CA THR A 352 17.49 13.32 -2.42
C THR A 352 18.78 13.63 -1.64
N GLY A 353 19.69 14.37 -2.29
CA GLY A 353 20.98 14.73 -1.71
C GLY A 353 22.15 13.79 -2.01
N TYR A 354 21.93 12.58 -2.56
CA TYR A 354 23.01 11.61 -2.79
C TYR A 354 22.80 10.70 -4.00
N LEU A 355 23.86 10.55 -4.81
CA LEU A 355 24.03 9.41 -5.70
C LEU A 355 24.82 8.32 -4.95
N ILE A 356 24.30 7.10 -4.91
CA ILE A 356 24.84 6.01 -4.09
C ILE A 356 25.34 4.91 -5.02
N GLN A 357 26.63 4.62 -4.95
CA GLN A 357 27.25 3.48 -5.62
C GLN A 357 27.20 2.25 -4.71
N ILE A 358 26.82 1.10 -5.23
CA ILE A 358 26.65 -0.15 -4.49
C ILE A 358 27.42 -1.26 -5.21
N ASP A 359 28.29 -1.94 -4.47
CA ASP A 359 29.01 -3.13 -4.92
C ASP A 359 28.02 -4.31 -5.06
N PRO A 360 27.80 -4.85 -6.27
CA PRO A 360 26.84 -5.93 -6.50
C PRO A 360 27.32 -7.29 -5.97
N ILE A 361 28.57 -7.40 -5.51
CA ILE A 361 29.15 -8.59 -4.90
C ILE A 361 29.05 -8.53 -3.38
N LEU A 362 29.50 -7.45 -2.78
CA LEU A 362 29.61 -7.32 -1.32
C LEU A 362 28.41 -6.61 -0.68
N GLY A 363 27.63 -5.83 -1.45
CA GLY A 363 26.56 -4.99 -0.91
C GLY A 363 27.03 -3.72 -0.20
N ASN A 364 28.35 -3.49 -0.12
CA ASN A 364 28.93 -2.26 0.41
C ASN A 364 28.58 -1.08 -0.50
N TYR A 365 28.39 0.10 0.08
CA TYR A 365 28.01 1.28 -0.68
C TYR A 365 28.79 2.53 -0.28
N THR A 366 28.87 3.48 -1.22
CA THR A 366 29.45 4.81 -1.02
C THR A 366 28.47 5.87 -1.50
N LYS A 367 28.23 6.90 -0.67
CA LYS A 367 27.34 8.03 -1.00
C LYS A 367 28.15 9.20 -1.54
N TYR A 368 27.73 9.74 -2.67
CA TYR A 368 28.31 10.92 -3.31
C TYR A 368 27.30 12.08 -3.24
N PRO A 369 27.66 13.22 -2.60
CA PRO A 369 26.74 14.33 -2.45
C PRO A 369 26.25 14.88 -3.80
N VAL A 370 24.97 15.17 -3.86
CA VAL A 370 24.26 15.91 -4.92
C VAL A 370 23.47 17.00 -4.22
N ASN A 371 23.36 18.20 -4.80
CA ASN A 371 22.56 19.24 -4.18
C ASN A 371 21.07 18.85 -4.23
N ALA A 372 20.40 18.82 -3.09
CA ALA A 372 18.99 18.42 -2.99
C ALA A 372 18.04 19.33 -3.78
N SER A 373 18.45 20.57 -4.08
CA SER A 373 17.67 21.46 -4.96
C SER A 373 17.77 21.10 -6.44
N ASP A 374 18.79 20.33 -6.84
CA ASP A 374 19.01 19.96 -8.24
C ASP A 374 18.27 18.67 -8.61
N VAL A 375 18.03 17.80 -7.61
CA VAL A 375 17.23 16.57 -7.72
C VAL A 375 16.45 16.37 -6.42
N LEU A 376 15.19 16.80 -6.40
CA LEU A 376 14.34 16.85 -5.21
C LEU A 376 13.57 15.55 -4.98
N GLY A 377 12.95 15.00 -6.03
CA GLY A 377 12.16 13.76 -5.97
C GLY A 377 12.64 12.71 -6.97
N PRO A 378 13.85 12.14 -6.79
CA PRO A 378 14.41 11.20 -7.74
C PRO A 378 13.56 9.93 -7.86
N ARG A 379 13.08 9.67 -9.08
CA ARG A 379 12.58 8.36 -9.54
C ARG A 379 13.39 7.94 -10.77
N GLY A 380 13.03 6.83 -11.41
CA GLY A 380 13.54 6.39 -12.72
C GLY A 380 14.99 6.82 -13.04
N LEU A 381 15.95 5.93 -12.78
CA LEU A 381 17.37 6.19 -13.03
C LEU A 381 17.88 5.25 -14.11
N CYS A 382 18.60 5.79 -15.11
CA CYS A 382 19.26 4.98 -16.13
C CYS A 382 20.64 5.52 -16.49
N TYR A 383 21.46 4.69 -17.11
CA TYR A 383 22.81 5.04 -17.58
C TYR A 383 22.93 4.74 -19.07
N ASP A 384 23.42 5.73 -19.84
CA ASP A 384 23.47 5.61 -21.32
C ASP A 384 24.85 5.19 -21.86
N GLY A 385 25.77 4.82 -20.97
CA GLY A 385 27.18 4.53 -21.29
C GLY A 385 28.13 5.71 -21.03
N GLU A 386 27.62 6.92 -20.81
CA GLU A 386 28.43 8.09 -20.43
C GLU A 386 27.83 8.88 -19.26
N PHE A 387 26.52 9.11 -19.28
CA PHE A 387 25.78 9.92 -18.32
C PHE A 387 24.69 9.12 -17.61
N PHE A 388 24.46 9.49 -16.35
CA PHE A 388 23.25 9.12 -15.63
C PHE A 388 22.14 10.10 -15.99
N TRP A 389 20.92 9.56 -16.06
CA TRP A 389 19.70 10.31 -16.29
C TRP A 389 18.71 9.92 -15.21
N VAL A 390 18.13 10.91 -14.54
CA VAL A 390 17.13 10.70 -13.48
C VAL A 390 15.89 11.52 -13.77
N GLN A 391 14.72 10.94 -13.55
CA GLN A 391 13.45 11.66 -13.57
C GLN A 391 13.22 12.26 -12.18
N ASP A 392 13.02 13.57 -12.10
CA ASP A 392 12.63 14.26 -10.88
C ASP A 392 11.11 14.46 -10.88
N GLN A 393 10.43 13.71 -10.02
CA GLN A 393 8.97 13.78 -9.90
C GLN A 393 8.50 15.07 -9.26
N SER A 394 9.27 15.67 -8.34
CA SER A 394 8.86 16.88 -7.64
C SER A 394 9.06 18.13 -8.51
N GLN A 395 10.04 18.10 -9.41
CA GLN A 395 10.34 19.22 -10.32
C GLN A 395 9.81 19.05 -11.74
N PHE A 396 9.31 17.86 -12.08
CA PHE A 396 8.84 17.49 -13.43
C PHE A 396 9.92 17.64 -14.51
N THR A 397 11.14 17.21 -14.19
CA THR A 397 12.30 17.31 -15.09
C THR A 397 12.99 15.97 -15.28
N ILE A 398 13.79 15.86 -16.34
CA ILE A 398 14.86 14.86 -16.45
C ILE A 398 16.19 15.59 -16.28
N VAL A 399 17.01 15.09 -15.37
CA VAL A 399 18.30 15.66 -15.00
C VAL A 399 19.42 14.77 -15.53
N LYS A 400 20.34 15.36 -16.29
CA LYS A 400 21.54 14.72 -16.85
C LYS A 400 22.73 14.92 -15.93
N MET A 401 23.42 13.84 -15.58
CA MET A 401 24.49 13.88 -14.59
C MET A 401 25.70 13.06 -15.02
N LYS A 402 26.89 13.49 -14.63
CA LYS A 402 28.13 12.73 -14.81
C LYS A 402 28.83 12.51 -13.48
N PHE A 403 29.20 11.26 -13.21
CA PHE A 403 30.10 10.92 -12.12
C PHE A 403 31.53 10.83 -12.65
N ASN A 404 32.45 11.60 -12.06
CA ASN A 404 33.85 11.66 -12.49
C ASN A 404 34.81 10.89 -11.57
N GLY A 405 34.29 9.98 -10.75
CA GLY A 405 35.08 9.18 -9.78
C GLY A 405 35.11 9.74 -8.36
N THR A 406 34.92 11.06 -8.19
CA THR A 406 34.91 11.70 -6.86
C THR A 406 33.68 12.56 -6.60
N ASN A 407 33.09 13.13 -7.65
CA ASN A 407 31.94 14.02 -7.55
C ASN A 407 30.95 13.81 -8.70
N VAL A 408 29.71 14.24 -8.45
CA VAL A 408 28.63 14.28 -9.44
C VAL A 408 28.51 15.71 -9.99
N VAL A 409 28.38 15.83 -11.30
CA VAL A 409 28.19 17.11 -12.00
C VAL A 409 26.86 17.06 -12.74
N ILE A 410 25.99 18.04 -12.50
CA ILE A 410 24.78 18.26 -13.30
C ILE A 410 25.19 18.90 -14.63
N ASN A 411 24.85 18.26 -15.74
CA ASN A 411 25.26 18.68 -17.07
C ASN A 411 24.14 19.38 -17.85
N ASP A 412 22.89 18.96 -17.64
CA ASP A 412 21.73 19.50 -18.33
C ASP A 412 20.45 19.11 -17.57
N THR A 413 19.38 19.88 -17.78
CA THR A 413 18.05 19.59 -17.23
C THR A 413 17.00 20.06 -18.21
N PHE A 414 16.00 19.23 -18.48
CA PHE A 414 14.85 19.61 -19.29
C PHE A 414 13.54 19.10 -18.70
N ILE A 415 12.45 19.78 -19.05
CA ILE A 415 11.10 19.47 -18.57
C ILE A 415 10.59 18.18 -19.22
N ILE A 416 9.88 17.35 -18.46
CA ILE A 416 9.27 16.12 -18.99
C ILE A 416 8.08 16.42 -19.92
N PRO A 417 7.76 15.54 -20.88
CA PRO A 417 6.48 15.60 -21.59
C PRO A 417 5.30 15.64 -20.61
N GLU A 418 4.29 16.46 -20.93
CA GLU A 418 3.07 16.61 -20.12
C GLU A 418 3.29 17.02 -18.66
N SER A 419 4.36 17.77 -18.36
CA SER A 419 4.69 18.24 -17.00
C SER A 419 3.53 18.94 -16.27
N GLU A 420 2.60 19.56 -16.99
CA GLU A 420 1.40 20.17 -16.45
C GLU A 420 0.41 19.18 -15.83
N LYS A 421 0.50 17.89 -16.18
CA LYS A 421 -0.27 16.78 -15.61
C LYS A 421 0.45 16.11 -14.42
N GLY A 422 1.70 16.52 -14.13
CA GLY A 422 2.55 15.92 -13.12
C GLY A 422 3.56 14.91 -13.69
N GLY A 423 4.42 14.38 -12.82
CA GLY A 423 5.43 13.39 -13.16
C GLY A 423 5.10 12.00 -12.64
N ARG A 424 5.36 10.96 -13.45
CA ARG A 424 5.21 9.54 -13.10
C ARG A 424 6.54 8.79 -13.19
N SER A 425 6.65 7.68 -12.47
CA SER A 425 7.83 6.81 -12.33
C SER A 425 8.26 6.10 -13.63
N GLY A 426 9.56 5.79 -13.70
CA GLY A 426 10.19 4.97 -14.73
C GLY A 426 10.92 5.78 -15.80
N LEU A 427 12.23 5.58 -15.93
CA LEU A 427 13.06 6.15 -16.98
C LEU A 427 14.04 5.06 -17.42
N ALA A 428 14.09 4.79 -18.72
CA ALA A 428 15.03 3.83 -19.30
C ALA A 428 15.77 4.43 -20.49
N THR A 429 16.83 3.76 -20.90
CA THR A 429 17.56 4.09 -22.13
C THR A 429 18.00 2.82 -22.83
N ASP A 430 18.01 2.86 -24.15
CA ASP A 430 18.65 1.85 -25.01
C ASP A 430 20.07 2.26 -25.43
N GLY A 431 20.62 3.32 -24.81
CA GLY A 431 21.89 3.96 -25.14
C GLY A 431 21.77 5.08 -26.18
N ILE A 432 20.72 5.10 -27.01
CA ILE A 432 20.49 6.10 -28.06
C ILE A 432 19.44 7.12 -27.61
N TYR A 433 18.30 6.63 -27.12
CA TYR A 433 17.13 7.42 -26.72
C TYR A 433 16.82 7.24 -25.24
N LEU A 434 16.07 8.19 -24.69
CA LEU A 434 15.44 8.06 -23.37
C LEU A 434 13.97 7.68 -23.54
N TYR A 435 13.45 6.91 -22.60
CA TYR A 435 12.08 6.44 -22.60
C TYR A 435 11.41 6.80 -21.28
N ILE A 436 10.27 7.48 -21.35
CA ILE A 436 9.47 7.87 -20.18
C ILE A 436 7.98 7.66 -20.49
N ALA A 437 7.22 7.16 -19.52
CA ALA A 437 5.80 6.92 -19.68
C ALA A 437 4.97 8.22 -19.52
N SER A 438 3.79 8.27 -20.12
CA SER A 438 2.80 9.31 -19.83
C SER A 438 2.22 9.15 -18.43
N MET A 439 1.61 10.23 -17.91
CA MET A 439 1.00 10.22 -16.58
C MET A 439 -0.07 9.11 -16.48
N ASP A 440 -0.91 8.94 -17.49
CA ASP A 440 -1.93 7.88 -17.49
C ASP A 440 -1.36 6.47 -17.80
N GLY A 441 -0.09 6.35 -18.18
CA GLY A 441 0.56 5.08 -18.53
C GLY A 441 0.17 4.54 -19.90
N THR A 442 -0.60 5.29 -20.71
CA THR A 442 -1.10 4.85 -22.02
C THR A 442 -0.11 5.08 -23.16
N LEU A 443 0.92 5.92 -22.94
CA LEU A 443 1.96 6.23 -23.91
C LEU A 443 3.34 6.02 -23.32
N LEU A 444 4.29 5.62 -24.18
CA LEU A 444 5.71 5.73 -23.93
C LEU A 444 6.31 6.77 -24.88
N TYR A 445 6.90 7.82 -24.32
CA TYR A 445 7.62 8.83 -25.08
C TYR A 445 9.05 8.38 -25.32
N GLU A 446 9.44 8.29 -26.57
CA GLU A 446 10.83 8.14 -26.96
C GLU A 446 11.42 9.53 -27.22
N LEU A 447 12.46 9.89 -26.46
CA LEU A 447 13.06 11.21 -26.45
C LEU A 447 14.49 11.17 -27.00
N TYR A 448 14.86 12.18 -27.77
CA TYR A 448 16.26 12.53 -27.96
C TYR A 448 16.87 12.98 -26.61
N LYS A 449 18.19 12.84 -26.45
CA LYS A 449 18.94 13.23 -25.24
C LYS A 449 18.95 14.74 -24.93
N ASN A 450 18.18 15.54 -25.68
CA ASN A 450 17.91 16.96 -25.42
C ASN A 450 16.45 17.21 -25.00
N GLY A 451 15.68 16.16 -24.72
CA GLY A 451 14.28 16.23 -24.28
C GLY A 451 13.24 16.36 -25.40
N THR A 452 13.66 16.47 -26.67
CA THR A 452 12.71 16.55 -27.78
C THR A 452 12.08 15.18 -28.05
N ILE A 453 10.76 15.13 -28.14
CA ILE A 453 10.02 13.91 -28.49
C ILE A 453 10.36 13.50 -29.93
N ARG A 454 10.85 12.26 -30.09
CA ARG A 454 11.03 11.63 -31.41
C ARG A 454 9.73 10.98 -31.87
N GLN A 455 9.07 10.23 -30.99
CA GLN A 455 7.80 9.56 -31.26
C GLN A 455 7.04 9.23 -29.97
N ASN A 456 5.73 9.01 -30.13
CA ASN A 456 4.84 8.54 -29.08
C ASN A 456 4.43 7.10 -29.42
N ILE A 457 4.61 6.19 -28.48
CA ILE A 457 4.26 4.78 -28.64
C ILE A 457 3.04 4.51 -27.77
N THR A 458 1.97 3.98 -28.37
CA THR A 458 0.76 3.60 -27.61
C THR A 458 0.97 2.27 -26.90
N ILE A 459 0.68 2.25 -25.60
CA ILE A 459 0.82 1.11 -24.72
C ILE A 459 -0.54 0.86 -24.07
N GLY A 460 -1.17 -0.28 -24.37
CA GLY A 460 -2.55 -0.56 -23.94
C GLY A 460 -2.73 -1.71 -22.96
N ALA A 461 -1.79 -2.65 -22.91
CA ALA A 461 -1.90 -3.89 -22.13
C ALA A 461 -0.89 -3.98 -20.97
N ILE A 462 0.02 -3.01 -20.89
CA ILE A 462 1.14 -3.00 -19.96
C ILE A 462 0.89 -1.87 -18.97
N ASP A 463 1.03 -2.20 -17.70
CA ASP A 463 1.09 -1.21 -16.65
C ASP A 463 2.46 -0.52 -16.68
N LEU A 464 2.47 0.77 -17.07
CA LEU A 464 3.65 1.64 -17.04
C LEU A 464 3.66 2.62 -15.85
N VAL A 465 2.88 2.34 -14.80
CA VAL A 465 2.95 3.09 -13.53
C VAL A 465 4.33 2.92 -12.88
N GLY A 466 4.91 1.73 -12.99
CA GLY A 466 6.10 1.29 -12.27
C GLY A 466 7.45 1.51 -12.98
N ALA A 467 8.50 0.95 -12.38
CA ALA A 467 9.83 0.97 -12.99
C ALA A 467 9.90 0.06 -14.23
N PHE A 468 10.75 0.45 -15.18
CA PHE A 468 11.06 -0.36 -16.34
C PHE A 468 12.52 -0.16 -16.78
N THR A 469 13.07 -1.15 -17.49
CA THR A 469 14.45 -1.13 -17.97
C THR A 469 14.58 -1.79 -19.34
N TRP A 470 15.63 -1.46 -20.09
CA TRP A 470 15.94 -2.08 -21.38
C TRP A 470 17.06 -3.11 -21.19
N ASN A 471 16.84 -4.36 -21.61
CA ASN A 471 17.84 -5.42 -21.46
C ASN A 471 18.77 -5.58 -22.68
N GLY A 472 18.66 -4.68 -23.67
CA GLY A 472 19.35 -4.81 -24.98
C GLY A 472 18.45 -5.30 -26.10
N THR A 473 17.34 -5.98 -25.79
CA THR A 473 16.41 -6.58 -26.78
C THR A 473 14.96 -6.21 -26.54
N HIS A 474 14.54 -6.15 -25.27
CA HIS A 474 13.17 -5.88 -24.84
C HIS A 474 13.20 -4.98 -23.61
N PHE A 475 12.08 -4.32 -23.35
CA PHE A 475 11.84 -3.71 -22.07
C PHE A 475 11.35 -4.75 -21.07
N TRP A 476 11.65 -4.51 -19.80
CA TRP A 476 11.15 -5.26 -18.67
C TRP A 476 10.50 -4.30 -17.68
N SER A 477 9.30 -4.63 -17.20
CA SER A 477 8.58 -3.85 -16.19
C SER A 477 7.84 -4.77 -15.22
N ASN A 478 7.49 -4.26 -14.05
CA ASN A 478 6.60 -4.95 -13.11
C ASN A 478 5.13 -4.76 -13.53
N GLN A 479 4.31 -5.79 -13.29
CA GLN A 479 2.85 -5.71 -13.34
C GLN A 479 2.28 -6.56 -12.21
N GLY A 480 2.07 -5.94 -11.04
CA GLY A 480 1.61 -6.64 -9.84
C GLY A 480 2.70 -7.56 -9.29
N ASN A 481 2.47 -8.87 -9.35
CA ASN A 481 3.34 -9.93 -8.84
C ASN A 481 4.17 -10.61 -9.94
N ILE A 482 4.22 -10.05 -11.14
CA ILE A 482 5.01 -10.56 -12.26
C ILE A 482 5.92 -9.48 -12.84
N LEU A 483 7.04 -9.89 -13.41
CA LEU A 483 7.83 -9.10 -14.35
C LEU A 483 7.48 -9.52 -15.77
N ILE A 484 7.27 -8.55 -16.65
CA ILE A 484 6.91 -8.79 -18.04
C ILE A 484 7.96 -8.22 -18.99
N ALA A 485 8.29 -8.99 -20.03
CA ALA A 485 9.13 -8.57 -21.13
C ALA A 485 8.24 -8.06 -22.28
N TRP A 486 8.58 -6.93 -22.90
CA TRP A 486 7.81 -6.37 -24.00
C TRP A 486 8.64 -5.65 -25.06
N THR A 487 8.17 -5.67 -26.31
CA THR A 487 8.84 -5.01 -27.45
C THR A 487 8.65 -3.50 -27.41
N ARG A 488 9.38 -2.76 -28.25
CA ARG A 488 9.23 -1.29 -28.33
C ARG A 488 7.84 -0.83 -28.73
N GLU A 489 7.06 -1.69 -29.35
CA GLU A 489 5.69 -1.45 -29.78
C GLU A 489 4.65 -1.82 -28.71
N GLY A 490 5.08 -2.22 -27.50
CA GLY A 490 4.19 -2.55 -26.38
C GLY A 490 3.61 -3.97 -26.44
N VAL A 491 4.23 -4.87 -27.18
CA VAL A 491 3.80 -6.29 -27.26
C VAL A 491 4.48 -7.09 -26.17
N ILE A 492 3.71 -7.72 -25.27
CA ILE A 492 4.23 -8.65 -24.25
C ILE A 492 4.76 -9.90 -24.94
N VAL A 493 6.01 -10.27 -24.64
CA VAL A 493 6.73 -11.42 -25.24
C VAL A 493 7.25 -12.41 -24.20
N GLY A 494 7.17 -12.09 -22.91
CA GLY A 494 7.54 -13.02 -21.84
C GLY A 494 7.07 -12.55 -20.47
N LYS A 495 6.98 -13.47 -19.52
CA LYS A 495 6.58 -13.19 -18.12
C LYS A 495 7.31 -14.12 -17.16
N VAL A 496 7.68 -13.60 -16.00
CA VAL A 496 8.12 -14.39 -14.84
C VAL A 496 7.45 -13.88 -13.57
N TYR A 497 7.40 -14.70 -12.53
CA TYR A 497 6.99 -14.20 -11.22
C TYR A 497 8.03 -13.24 -10.66
N ASP A 498 7.54 -12.23 -9.95
CA ASP A 498 8.43 -11.33 -9.24
C ASP A 498 9.13 -12.05 -8.06
N VAL A 499 10.02 -11.37 -7.35
CA VAL A 499 10.76 -11.91 -6.20
C VAL A 499 10.28 -11.34 -4.86
N ALA A 500 9.60 -10.20 -4.89
CA ALA A 500 9.06 -9.53 -3.71
C ALA A 500 7.95 -8.54 -4.10
N ALA A 501 7.18 -8.11 -3.11
CA ALA A 501 6.12 -7.11 -3.28
C ALA A 501 6.70 -5.69 -3.52
N GLY A 502 6.02 -4.94 -4.39
CA GLY A 502 6.26 -3.51 -4.62
C GLY A 502 7.60 -3.22 -5.30
N ASN A 503 7.78 -3.69 -6.54
CA ASN A 503 8.94 -3.29 -7.34
C ASN A 503 8.93 -1.78 -7.62
N THR A 504 10.01 -1.09 -7.27
CA THR A 504 10.16 0.36 -7.42
C THR A 504 11.35 0.78 -8.28
N GLY A 505 12.17 -0.17 -8.74
CA GLY A 505 13.34 0.09 -9.56
C GLY A 505 13.78 -1.17 -10.29
N LEU A 506 14.13 -1.04 -11.58
CA LEU A 506 14.62 -2.14 -12.40
C LEU A 506 15.87 -1.70 -13.17
N THR A 507 16.84 -2.59 -13.26
CA THR A 507 18.00 -2.40 -14.15
C THR A 507 18.53 -3.72 -14.68
N TRP A 508 19.42 -3.65 -15.66
CA TRP A 508 20.01 -4.80 -16.35
C TRP A 508 21.53 -4.71 -16.30
N ASP A 509 22.18 -5.77 -15.82
CA ASP A 509 23.65 -5.80 -15.69
C ASP A 509 24.39 -6.31 -16.94
N GLY A 510 23.66 -6.64 -18.01
CA GLY A 510 24.18 -7.33 -19.19
C GLY A 510 23.82 -8.82 -19.24
N THR A 511 23.48 -9.42 -18.09
CA THR A 511 23.18 -10.86 -17.95
C THR A 511 21.95 -11.15 -17.07
N HIS A 512 21.68 -10.33 -16.06
CA HIS A 512 20.61 -10.51 -15.09
C HIS A 512 19.82 -9.23 -14.86
N ILE A 513 18.54 -9.40 -14.55
CA ILE A 513 17.69 -8.31 -14.07
C ILE A 513 18.00 -8.07 -12.61
N TRP A 514 18.11 -6.80 -12.24
CA TRP A 514 18.14 -6.37 -10.86
C TRP A 514 16.86 -5.59 -10.56
N GLY A 515 16.25 -5.90 -9.42
CA GLY A 515 15.08 -5.18 -8.94
C GLY A 515 15.30 -4.59 -7.54
N LEU A 516 14.76 -3.39 -7.32
CA LEU A 516 14.61 -2.76 -6.02
C LEU A 516 13.15 -2.92 -5.61
N TYR A 517 12.92 -3.45 -4.41
CA TYR A 517 11.59 -3.78 -3.91
C TYR A 517 11.30 -3.05 -2.61
N LYS A 518 10.03 -2.75 -2.39
CA LYS A 518 9.53 -2.22 -1.13
C LYS A 518 9.72 -3.24 0.01
N THR A 519 9.52 -4.53 -0.29
CA THR A 519 9.31 -5.59 0.71
C THR A 519 8.29 -5.09 1.74
N CYS A 520 8.56 -5.19 3.04
CA CYS A 520 7.85 -4.39 4.03
C CYS A 520 8.55 -3.04 4.18
N GLU A 521 7.79 -1.94 4.17
CA GLU A 521 8.34 -0.58 4.11
C GLU A 521 9.24 -0.24 5.30
N ILE A 522 8.86 -0.73 6.48
CA ILE A 522 9.52 -0.42 7.76
C ILE A 522 10.70 -1.34 8.09
N TRP A 523 10.93 -2.40 7.29
CA TRP A 523 12.05 -3.31 7.54
C TRP A 523 13.37 -2.70 7.05
N ASP A 524 14.40 -2.76 7.89
CA ASP A 524 15.80 -2.54 7.51
C ASP A 524 16.40 -3.84 6.94
N ASP A 525 15.80 -4.36 5.87
CA ASP A 525 16.23 -5.55 5.17
C ASP A 525 16.95 -5.21 3.85
N ALA A 526 17.57 -6.23 3.24
CA ALA A 526 18.12 -6.10 1.90
C ALA A 526 16.99 -6.05 0.87
N LYS A 527 16.91 -4.95 0.12
CA LYS A 527 15.80 -4.66 -0.81
C LYS A 527 16.16 -4.76 -2.28
N THR A 528 17.42 -5.03 -2.60
CA THR A 528 17.91 -5.16 -3.99
C THR A 528 18.19 -6.62 -4.32
N PHE A 529 17.55 -7.14 -5.36
CA PHE A 529 17.59 -8.55 -5.74
C PHE A 529 18.16 -8.71 -7.14
N GLN A 530 19.06 -9.70 -7.32
CA GLN A 530 19.51 -10.16 -8.64
C GLN A 530 18.70 -11.37 -9.06
N ILE A 531 18.18 -11.35 -10.29
CA ILE A 531 17.20 -12.29 -10.80
C ILE A 531 17.74 -12.98 -12.06
N GLU A 532 17.87 -14.30 -11.99
CA GLU A 532 18.09 -15.18 -13.13
C GLU A 532 16.73 -15.59 -13.70
N ILE A 533 16.53 -15.33 -14.99
CA ILE A 533 15.35 -15.78 -15.73
C ILE A 533 15.61 -17.21 -16.21
N LEU A 534 14.77 -18.15 -15.78
CA LEU A 534 14.87 -19.56 -16.13
C LEU A 534 13.97 -19.90 -17.34
N ASP A 535 12.74 -19.41 -17.31
CA ASP A 535 11.74 -19.59 -18.37
C ASP A 535 10.74 -18.43 -18.34
N ASP A 536 10.75 -17.59 -19.37
CA ASP A 536 9.82 -16.48 -19.55
C ASP A 536 8.71 -16.78 -20.57
N SER A 537 8.60 -18.03 -21.05
CA SER A 537 7.62 -18.43 -22.07
C SER A 537 6.18 -18.55 -21.56
N PHE A 538 5.97 -18.33 -20.26
CA PHE A 538 4.66 -18.34 -19.61
C PHE A 538 3.81 -17.15 -20.09
N ILE A 539 3.04 -17.34 -21.17
CA ILE A 539 2.15 -16.31 -21.78
C ILE A 539 0.71 -16.47 -21.34
#